data_AF-A0ABD6VN93-F1
#
_entry.id   AF-A0ABD6VN93-F1
#
_cell.length_a   1.000
_cell.length_b   1.000
_cell.length_c   1.000
_cell.angle_alpha   90.00
_cell.angle_beta   90.00
_cell.angle_gamma   90.00
#
_symmetry.space_group_name_H-M   'P 1'
#
loop_
_entity.id
_entity.type
_entity.pdbx_description
1 polymer ?
#
loop_
_entity_poly.entity_id
_entity_poly.type
_entity_poly.pdbx_seq_one_letter_code
_entity_poly.pdbx_strand_id
1 'polypeptide(L)'
;MDAFMAWVNNPLVQSAVISPLIGAILGVLFAGLNKSPPPTAPATVQQTVIVFKQTIVVKQSRGSASSSNDGMALLGAAFIVTALVIWGYSRYAHDILYYWTSGAFSCTAFILAAGLASAIRGQYSSAEWVWYIFTPLIAMGASFYLIQLAQEGIITGAREATFRYGIIDYYWRVLNDEQRIWILCQLFGVALGIGATFAATLRSLHYLALMNQRTTGALSSLWFALARFTRFSAQASGVVLLIVLLGAAYFMLAGQVHELWMHRS
;
A
#
# COMPACT_ATOMS: atom_id res chain seq x y z
N MET A 1 0.74 -3.41 36.50
CA MET A 1 0.34 -4.03 35.22
C MET A 1 -0.55 -3.10 34.41
N ASP A 2 -1.46 -2.36 35.06
CA ASP A 2 -2.40 -1.45 34.40
C ASP A 2 -1.75 -0.27 33.68
N ALA A 3 -0.68 0.32 34.23
CA ALA A 3 0.06 1.40 33.57
C ALA A 3 0.76 0.94 32.28
N PHE A 4 1.29 -0.29 32.27
CA PHE A 4 1.90 -0.87 31.06
C PHE A 4 0.84 -1.20 30.01
N MET A 5 -0.30 -1.79 30.43
CA MET A 5 -1.40 -2.06 29.51
C MET A 5 -2.03 -0.77 28.96
N ALA A 6 -2.14 0.29 29.78
CA ALA A 6 -2.60 1.61 29.34
C ALA A 6 -1.62 2.25 28.33
N TRP A 7 -0.31 2.05 28.54
CA TRP A 7 0.71 2.51 27.61
C TRP A 7 0.70 1.72 26.28
N VAL A 8 0.61 0.39 26.32
CA VAL A 8 0.52 -0.46 25.11
C VAL A 8 -0.76 -0.22 24.32
N ASN A 9 -1.88 0.08 24.99
CA ASN A 9 -3.15 0.36 24.35
C ASN A 9 -3.28 1.82 23.89
N ASN A 10 -2.28 2.67 24.13
CA ASN A 10 -2.29 4.03 23.65
C ASN A 10 -2.12 4.04 22.12
N PRO A 11 -3.06 4.65 21.35
CA PRO A 11 -3.00 4.67 19.90
C PRO A 11 -1.73 5.33 19.33
N LEU A 12 -1.19 6.35 20.01
CA LEU A 12 0.06 6.98 19.61
C LEU A 12 1.24 6.03 19.80
N VAL A 13 1.26 5.27 20.89
CA VAL A 13 2.32 4.27 21.15
C VAL A 13 2.23 3.12 20.14
N GLN A 14 1.03 2.64 19.85
CA GLN A 14 0.82 1.58 18.87
C GLN A 14 1.27 1.97 17.46
N SER A 15 0.89 3.17 17.01
CA SER A 15 1.23 3.66 15.66
C SER A 15 2.67 4.15 15.53
N ALA A 16 3.20 4.88 16.51
CA ALA A 16 4.51 5.52 16.43
C ALA A 16 5.67 4.67 16.97
N VAL A 17 5.39 3.68 17.84
CA VAL A 17 6.44 2.86 18.48
C VAL A 17 6.28 1.39 18.11
N ILE A 18 5.15 0.77 18.43
CA ILE A 18 4.99 -0.70 18.31
C ILE A 18 4.96 -1.13 16.84
N SER A 19 4.15 -0.46 16.01
CA SER A 19 4.01 -0.78 14.59
C SER A 19 5.32 -0.64 13.80
N PRO A 20 6.06 0.48 13.90
CA PRO A 20 7.39 0.58 13.29
C PRO A 20 8.41 -0.38 13.91
N LEU A 21 8.33 -0.71 15.21
CA LEU A 21 9.20 -1.74 15.80
C LEU A 21 9.00 -3.11 15.16
N ILE A 22 7.74 -3.54 14.95
CA ILE A 22 7.42 -4.79 14.25
C ILE A 22 7.99 -4.75 12.83
N GLY A 23 7.76 -3.64 12.11
CA GLY A 23 8.30 -3.43 10.77
C GLY A 23 9.82 -3.54 10.72
N ALA A 24 10.51 -2.89 11.66
CA ALA A 24 11.96 -2.93 11.77
C ALA A 24 12.49 -4.34 12.07
N ILE A 25 11.87 -5.06 13.01
CA ILE A 25 12.22 -6.45 13.33
C ILE A 25 12.08 -7.33 12.08
N LEU A 26 10.95 -7.23 11.38
CA LEU A 26 10.75 -7.97 10.13
C LEU A 26 11.79 -7.56 9.07
N GLY A 27 12.12 -6.28 8.96
CA GLY A 27 13.14 -5.79 8.04
C GLY A 27 14.51 -6.41 8.32
N VAL A 28 14.94 -6.41 9.58
CA VAL A 28 16.20 -7.05 10.02
C VAL A 28 16.15 -8.55 9.84
N LEU A 29 15.04 -9.24 10.15
CA LEU A 29 14.95 -10.69 9.96
C LEU A 29 15.05 -11.08 8.48
N PHE A 30 14.31 -10.38 7.61
CA PHE A 30 14.29 -10.67 6.18
C PHE A 30 15.59 -10.27 5.49
N ALA A 31 16.24 -9.18 5.92
CA ALA A 31 17.49 -8.73 5.36
C ALA A 31 18.74 -9.31 6.05
N GLY A 32 18.63 -9.82 7.27
CA GLY A 32 19.77 -10.20 8.11
C GLY A 32 20.07 -11.70 8.17
N LEU A 33 19.07 -12.57 7.97
CA LEU A 33 19.24 -14.02 8.13
C LEU A 33 19.97 -14.74 6.99
N ASN A 34 20.41 -14.04 5.95
CA ASN A 34 21.12 -14.65 4.81
C ASN A 34 22.64 -14.41 4.89
N LYS A 35 23.43 -15.26 4.23
CA LYS A 35 24.90 -15.14 4.15
C LYS A 35 25.31 -14.01 3.21
N SER A 36 26.39 -13.28 3.45
CA SER A 36 26.86 -12.21 2.54
C SER A 36 27.18 -12.74 1.13
N PRO A 37 26.97 -11.94 0.08
CA PRO A 37 27.19 -12.38 -1.30
C PRO A 37 28.66 -12.77 -1.55
N PRO A 38 28.93 -13.91 -2.21
CA PRO A 38 30.28 -14.28 -2.61
C PRO A 38 30.81 -13.30 -3.67
N PRO A 39 32.14 -13.11 -3.78
CA PRO A 39 32.77 -12.14 -4.69
C PRO A 39 32.51 -12.39 -6.19
N THR A 40 31.94 -13.54 -6.55
CA THR A 40 31.54 -13.92 -7.91
C THR A 40 30.06 -13.64 -8.23
N ALA A 41 29.30 -13.02 -7.32
CA ALA A 41 27.88 -12.74 -7.51
C ALA A 41 27.63 -11.63 -8.57
N PRO A 42 26.51 -11.67 -9.33
CA PRO A 42 26.23 -10.69 -10.38
C PRO A 42 26.16 -9.26 -9.81
N ALA A 43 26.87 -8.32 -10.44
CA ALA A 43 27.03 -6.97 -9.91
C ALA A 43 25.79 -6.06 -10.14
N THR A 44 25.00 -6.32 -11.18
CA THR A 44 23.90 -5.42 -11.62
C THR A 44 22.51 -6.07 -11.52
N VAL A 45 21.46 -5.23 -11.41
CA VAL A 45 20.06 -5.70 -11.33
C VAL A 45 19.62 -6.31 -12.64
N GLN A 46 20.09 -5.77 -13.76
CA GLN A 46 19.83 -6.32 -15.09
C GLN A 46 20.36 -7.76 -15.24
N GLN A 47 21.59 -8.05 -14.78
CA GLN A 47 22.14 -9.41 -14.81
C GLN A 47 21.36 -10.37 -13.89
N THR A 48 20.91 -9.88 -12.73
CA THR A 48 20.11 -10.67 -11.79
C THR A 48 18.73 -11.02 -12.38
N VAL A 49 18.12 -10.08 -13.10
CA VAL A 49 16.85 -10.27 -13.81
C VAL A 49 17.01 -11.17 -15.05
N ILE A 50 18.15 -11.13 -15.73
CA ILE A 50 18.45 -12.00 -16.88
C ILE A 50 18.57 -13.47 -16.46
N VAL A 51 19.31 -13.76 -15.37
CA VAL A 51 19.40 -15.13 -14.81
C VAL A 51 18.02 -15.63 -14.38
N PHE A 52 17.21 -14.78 -13.73
CA PHE A 52 15.84 -15.11 -13.34
C PHE A 52 14.91 -15.36 -14.54
N LYS A 53 15.08 -14.62 -15.64
CA LYS A 53 14.34 -14.87 -16.90
C LYS A 53 14.75 -16.20 -17.54
N GLN A 54 16.04 -16.55 -17.49
CA GLN A 54 16.56 -17.77 -18.13
C GLN A 54 16.10 -19.06 -17.44
N THR A 55 15.80 -19.03 -16.14
CA THR A 55 15.24 -20.18 -15.38
C THR A 55 13.71 -20.33 -15.52
N ILE A 56 13.01 -19.35 -16.10
CA ILE A 56 11.53 -19.33 -16.19
C ILE A 56 11.09 -19.19 -17.65
N VAL A 57 11.65 -20.02 -18.54
CA VAL A 57 11.09 -20.22 -19.89
C VAL A 57 10.70 -21.68 -20.04
N VAL A 58 9.64 -22.12 -19.36
CA VAL A 58 8.75 -23.19 -19.84
C VAL A 58 7.34 -22.94 -19.26
N LYS A 59 6.36 -22.80 -20.17
CA LYS A 59 4.89 -22.76 -20.04
C LYS A 59 4.19 -21.40 -19.81
N GLN A 60 3.73 -20.80 -20.92
CA GLN A 60 2.61 -19.86 -20.95
C GLN A 60 1.74 -20.09 -22.21
N SER A 61 0.44 -20.36 -21.99
CA SER A 61 -0.71 -20.18 -22.92
C SER A 61 -1.97 -20.60 -22.13
N ARG A 62 -3.18 -20.04 -22.17
CA ARG A 62 -3.87 -19.07 -23.05
C ARG A 62 -5.24 -18.73 -22.41
N GLY A 63 -5.84 -17.58 -22.74
CA GLY A 63 -7.31 -17.47 -22.92
C GLY A 63 -8.02 -16.28 -22.26
N SER A 64 -8.70 -15.47 -23.08
CA SER A 64 -9.52 -14.31 -22.69
C SER A 64 -11.03 -14.53 -22.96
N ALA A 65 -11.83 -13.87 -22.11
CA ALA A 65 -13.15 -13.22 -22.31
C ALA A 65 -14.38 -14.03 -22.75
N SER A 66 -15.51 -13.82 -22.06
CA SER A 66 -16.70 -13.17 -22.65
C SER A 66 -17.73 -12.76 -21.57
N SER A 67 -18.66 -11.89 -22.01
CA SER A 67 -19.63 -11.05 -21.29
C SER A 67 -20.89 -11.74 -20.76
N SER A 68 -21.61 -11.08 -19.84
CA SER A 68 -23.08 -11.01 -19.91
C SER A 68 -23.62 -9.72 -19.31
N ASN A 69 -24.81 -9.35 -19.79
CA ASN A 69 -25.46 -8.06 -19.72
C ASN A 69 -26.62 -8.14 -18.72
N ASP A 70 -26.54 -7.47 -17.57
CA ASP A 70 -27.64 -7.30 -16.61
C ASP A 70 -27.59 -5.90 -15.97
N GLY A 71 -27.67 -4.87 -16.81
CA GLY A 71 -27.41 -3.48 -16.40
C GLY A 71 -28.37 -2.91 -15.33
N MET A 72 -29.62 -3.35 -15.25
CA MET A 72 -30.62 -2.75 -14.34
C MET A 72 -30.59 -3.34 -12.93
N ALA A 73 -30.40 -4.65 -12.77
CA ALA A 73 -30.21 -5.28 -11.46
C ALA A 73 -28.84 -4.92 -10.86
N LEU A 74 -27.83 -4.78 -11.73
CA LEU A 74 -26.49 -4.34 -11.34
C LEU A 74 -26.49 -2.89 -10.83
N LEU A 75 -27.30 -1.99 -11.40
CA LEU A 75 -27.43 -0.60 -10.93
C LEU A 75 -28.08 -0.51 -9.54
N GLY A 76 -29.15 -1.27 -9.30
CA GLY A 76 -29.80 -1.33 -7.98
C GLY A 76 -28.89 -1.94 -6.90
N ALA A 77 -28.21 -3.03 -7.23
CA ALA A 77 -27.22 -3.64 -6.34
C ALA A 77 -26.01 -2.71 -6.09
N ALA A 78 -25.50 -2.05 -7.14
CA ALA A 78 -24.41 -1.09 -7.03
C ALA A 78 -24.79 0.10 -6.15
N PHE A 79 -26.04 0.58 -6.22
CA PHE A 79 -26.52 1.65 -5.36
C PHE A 79 -26.51 1.25 -3.88
N ILE A 80 -27.06 0.07 -3.53
CA ILE A 80 -27.07 -0.44 -2.15
C ILE A 80 -25.64 -0.65 -1.64
N VAL A 81 -24.76 -1.23 -2.46
CA VAL A 81 -23.34 -1.39 -2.14
C VAL A 81 -22.68 -0.03 -1.91
N THR A 82 -22.95 0.97 -2.76
CA THR A 82 -22.37 2.30 -2.63
C THR A 82 -22.84 2.98 -1.33
N ALA A 83 -24.13 2.91 -1.01
CA ALA A 83 -24.66 3.44 0.25
C ALA A 83 -24.08 2.74 1.48
N LEU A 84 -23.90 1.40 1.41
CA LEU A 84 -23.25 0.62 2.46
C LEU A 84 -21.79 1.01 2.65
N VAL A 85 -21.04 1.19 1.56
CA VAL A 85 -19.63 1.53 1.61
C VAL A 85 -19.44 2.97 2.09
N ILE A 86 -20.29 3.92 1.67
CA ILE A 86 -20.32 5.30 2.20
C ILE A 86 -20.60 5.28 3.70
N TRP A 87 -21.64 4.56 4.13
CA TRP A 87 -21.99 4.48 5.55
C TRP A 87 -20.88 3.83 6.39
N GLY A 88 -20.31 2.72 5.90
CA GLY A 88 -19.21 2.02 6.55
C GLY A 88 -17.96 2.89 6.64
N TYR A 89 -17.60 3.56 5.55
CA TYR A 89 -16.47 4.48 5.56
C TYR A 89 -16.70 5.65 6.51
N SER A 90 -17.83 6.35 6.45
CA SER A 90 -18.14 7.45 7.37
C SER A 90 -18.11 7.04 8.85
N ARG A 91 -18.49 5.79 9.16
CA ARG A 91 -18.46 5.25 10.52
C ARG A 91 -17.06 4.91 11.01
N TYR A 92 -16.23 4.35 10.13
CA TYR A 92 -14.91 3.80 10.46
C TYR A 92 -13.74 4.63 9.89
N ALA A 93 -13.97 5.81 9.31
CA ALA A 93 -12.95 6.62 8.64
C ALA A 93 -11.75 6.88 9.55
N HIS A 94 -12.00 7.25 10.80
CA HIS A 94 -10.94 7.46 11.80
C HIS A 94 -10.11 6.18 12.03
N ASP A 95 -10.78 5.03 12.18
CA ASP A 95 -10.11 3.76 12.44
C ASP A 95 -9.32 3.29 11.21
N ILE A 96 -9.89 3.43 10.00
CA ILE A 96 -9.24 3.10 8.72
C ILE A 96 -7.97 3.93 8.54
N LEU A 97 -8.05 5.25 8.75
CA LEU A 97 -6.91 6.15 8.63
C LEU A 97 -5.87 5.87 9.70
N TYR A 98 -6.29 5.53 10.93
CA TYR A 98 -5.39 5.10 11.99
C TYR A 98 -4.62 3.83 11.59
N TYR A 99 -5.30 2.79 11.11
CA TYR A 99 -4.64 1.56 10.66
C TYR A 99 -3.77 1.77 9.43
N TRP A 100 -4.18 2.63 8.49
CA TRP A 100 -3.35 3.00 7.36
C TRP A 100 -2.07 3.72 7.81
N THR A 101 -2.19 4.69 8.73
CA THR A 101 -1.04 5.41 9.32
C THR A 101 -0.09 4.44 10.02
N SER A 102 -0.63 3.57 10.88
CA SER A 102 0.13 2.54 11.58
C SER A 102 0.83 1.59 10.61
N GLY A 103 0.12 1.11 9.58
CA GLY A 103 0.69 0.27 8.53
C GLY A 103 1.78 0.97 7.72
N ALA A 104 1.61 2.26 7.43
CA ALA A 104 2.60 3.06 6.73
C ALA A 104 3.89 3.24 7.55
N PHE A 105 3.78 3.45 8.87
CA PHE A 105 4.95 3.45 9.77
C PHE A 105 5.65 2.10 9.80
N SER A 106 4.90 0.99 9.90
CA SER A 106 5.48 -0.37 9.85
C SER A 106 6.24 -0.63 8.55
N CYS A 107 5.62 -0.31 7.42
CA CYS A 107 6.22 -0.49 6.10
C CYS A 107 7.47 0.38 5.93
N THR A 108 7.45 1.63 6.39
CA THR A 108 8.61 2.53 6.33
C THR A 108 9.76 2.00 7.17
N ALA A 109 9.48 1.57 8.41
CA ALA A 109 10.48 0.99 9.28
C ALA A 109 11.04 -0.32 8.71
N PHE A 110 10.20 -1.15 8.09
CA PHE A 110 10.64 -2.34 7.34
C PHE A 110 11.60 -1.97 6.21
N ILE A 111 11.25 -1.01 5.35
CA ILE A 111 12.08 -0.59 4.22
C ILE A 111 13.43 -0.05 4.71
N LEU A 112 13.42 0.81 5.74
CA LEU A 112 14.63 1.39 6.31
C LEU A 112 15.52 0.34 6.98
N ALA A 113 14.95 -0.53 7.81
CA ALA A 113 15.69 -1.58 8.51
C ALA A 113 16.25 -2.63 7.54
N ALA A 114 15.45 -3.04 6.55
CA ALA A 114 15.91 -3.93 5.49
C ALA A 114 17.04 -3.28 4.68
N GLY A 115 16.87 -2.00 4.30
CA GLY A 115 17.88 -1.24 3.57
C GLY A 115 19.20 -1.11 4.36
N LEU A 116 19.12 -0.76 5.64
CA LEU A 116 20.29 -0.62 6.50
C LEU A 116 21.02 -1.96 6.70
N ALA A 117 20.27 -3.04 6.96
CA ALA A 117 20.83 -4.38 7.12
C ALA A 117 21.50 -4.86 5.82
N SER A 118 20.88 -4.62 4.66
CA SER A 118 21.48 -4.88 3.35
C SER A 118 22.76 -4.05 3.12
N ALA A 119 22.83 -2.83 3.66
CA ALA A 119 23.98 -1.94 3.53
C ALA A 119 25.17 -2.41 4.34
N ILE A 120 24.94 -2.75 5.61
CA ILE A 120 25.95 -3.32 6.50
C ILE A 120 26.54 -4.61 5.89
N ARG A 121 25.70 -5.39 5.18
CA ARG A 121 26.12 -6.64 4.52
C ARG A 121 26.79 -6.44 3.15
N GLY A 122 26.97 -5.20 2.70
CA GLY A 122 27.59 -4.89 1.41
C GLY A 122 26.79 -5.39 0.20
N GLN A 123 25.46 -5.52 0.32
CA GLN A 123 24.62 -6.01 -0.79
C GLN A 123 24.44 -4.96 -1.90
N TYR A 124 24.70 -3.68 -1.61
CA TYR A 124 24.70 -2.58 -2.59
C TYR A 124 25.97 -2.60 -3.43
N SER A 125 25.95 -3.36 -4.52
CA SER A 125 27.07 -3.47 -5.46
C SER A 125 27.09 -2.38 -6.53
N SER A 126 26.04 -1.55 -6.64
CA SER A 126 25.93 -0.47 -7.61
C SER A 126 24.94 0.61 -7.16
N ALA A 127 25.02 1.81 -7.75
CA ALA A 127 24.09 2.91 -7.50
C ALA A 127 22.63 2.57 -7.85
N GLU A 128 22.40 1.60 -8.75
CA GLU A 128 21.05 1.10 -9.07
C GLU A 128 20.38 0.51 -7.82
N TRP A 129 21.14 -0.21 -6.99
CA TRP A 129 20.61 -0.82 -5.77
C TRP A 129 20.12 0.21 -4.75
N VAL A 130 20.74 1.39 -4.73
CA VAL A 130 20.36 2.51 -3.86
C VAL A 130 19.00 3.06 -4.28
N TRP A 131 18.75 3.24 -5.58
CA TRP A 131 17.45 3.70 -6.10
C TRP A 131 16.28 2.78 -5.74
N TYR A 132 16.53 1.49 -5.55
CA TYR A 132 15.50 0.52 -5.16
C TYR A 132 15.06 0.62 -3.70
N ILE A 133 15.81 1.29 -2.83
CA ILE A 133 15.36 1.69 -1.49
C ILE A 133 14.67 3.05 -1.53
N PHE A 134 15.26 4.01 -2.24
CA PHE A 134 14.74 5.38 -2.26
C PHE A 134 13.37 5.48 -2.91
N THR A 135 13.12 4.73 -4.00
CA THR A 135 11.82 4.76 -4.68
C THR A 135 10.65 4.39 -3.75
N PRO A 136 10.66 3.23 -3.05
CA PRO A 136 9.59 2.92 -2.10
C PRO A 136 9.57 3.90 -0.93
N LEU A 137 10.70 4.42 -0.44
CA LEU A 137 10.70 5.46 0.62
C LEU A 137 10.01 6.76 0.19
N ILE A 138 10.27 7.23 -1.02
CA ILE A 138 9.60 8.42 -1.58
C ILE A 138 8.09 8.16 -1.68
N ALA A 139 7.71 6.97 -2.16
CA ALA A 139 6.30 6.58 -2.23
C ALA A 139 5.65 6.49 -0.84
N MET A 140 6.36 6.01 0.19
CA MET A 140 5.88 6.03 1.57
C MET A 140 5.72 7.46 2.10
N GLY A 141 6.66 8.36 1.80
CA GLY A 141 6.56 9.78 2.13
C GLY A 141 5.31 10.42 1.49
N ALA A 142 5.07 10.12 0.21
CA ALA A 142 3.85 10.54 -0.48
C ALA A 142 2.59 9.94 0.19
N SER A 143 2.61 8.68 0.61
CA SER A 143 1.50 8.07 1.34
C SER A 143 1.20 8.77 2.67
N PHE A 144 2.22 9.21 3.42
CA PHE A 144 1.99 9.98 4.65
C PHE A 144 1.31 11.33 4.37
N TYR A 145 1.70 11.99 3.29
CA TYR A 145 1.04 13.21 2.85
C TYR A 145 -0.42 12.96 2.43
N LEU A 146 -0.70 11.85 1.73
CA LEU A 146 -2.07 11.45 1.39
C LEU A 146 -2.90 11.11 2.63
N ILE A 147 -2.31 10.46 3.63
CA ILE A 147 -2.97 10.20 4.93
C ILE A 147 -3.37 11.52 5.59
N GLN A 148 -2.47 12.51 5.61
CA GLN A 148 -2.76 13.82 6.18
C GLN A 148 -3.93 14.50 5.44
N LEU A 149 -3.89 14.55 4.11
CA LEU A 149 -5.00 15.08 3.31
C LEU A 149 -6.31 14.34 3.61
N ALA A 150 -6.27 13.02 3.74
CA ALA A 150 -7.45 12.23 4.06
C ALA A 150 -7.99 12.51 5.48
N GLN A 151 -7.13 12.79 6.45
CA GLN A 151 -7.51 13.18 7.82
C GLN A 151 -8.16 14.57 7.86
N GLU A 152 -7.58 15.53 7.13
CA GLU A 152 -8.13 16.88 6.99
C GLU A 152 -9.48 16.89 6.25
N GLY A 153 -9.66 15.96 5.31
CA GLY A 153 -10.90 15.81 4.53
C GLY A 153 -12.07 15.11 5.23
N ILE A 154 -11.93 14.66 6.48
CA ILE A 154 -13.02 13.98 7.20
C ILE A 154 -14.14 14.98 7.51
N ILE A 155 -15.37 14.66 7.09
CA ILE A 155 -16.54 15.47 7.43
C ILE A 155 -16.79 15.42 8.94
N THR A 156 -16.73 16.58 9.58
CA THR A 156 -17.01 16.74 11.01
C THR A 156 -18.44 16.30 11.34
N GLY A 157 -18.62 15.45 12.35
CA GLY A 157 -19.94 14.98 12.78
C GLY A 157 -20.50 13.80 11.96
N ALA A 158 -19.83 13.39 10.87
CA ALA A 158 -20.29 12.28 10.03
C ALA A 158 -20.35 10.96 10.80
N ARG A 159 -19.34 10.70 11.66
CA ARG A 159 -19.30 9.51 12.51
C ARG A 159 -20.50 9.47 13.45
N GLU A 160 -20.73 10.53 14.22
CA GLU A 160 -21.84 10.64 15.17
C GLU A 160 -23.20 10.48 14.46
N ALA A 161 -23.34 11.03 13.26
CA ALA A 161 -24.54 10.89 12.47
C ALA A 161 -24.76 9.44 11.95
N THR A 162 -23.72 8.71 11.57
CA THR A 162 -23.86 7.28 11.19
C THR A 162 -24.25 6.36 12.35
N PHE A 163 -24.00 6.77 13.59
CA PHE A 163 -24.47 6.04 14.78
C PHE A 163 -25.92 6.35 15.14
N ARG A 164 -26.42 7.54 14.77
CA ARG A 164 -27.80 7.98 15.03
C ARG A 164 -28.78 7.56 13.95
N TYR A 165 -28.33 7.48 12.69
CA TYR A 165 -29.19 7.18 11.54
C TYR A 165 -28.78 5.86 10.86
N GLY A 166 -29.78 5.10 10.42
CA GLY A 166 -29.57 3.92 9.57
C GLY A 166 -29.00 4.27 8.19
N ILE A 167 -28.49 3.29 7.45
CA ILE A 167 -27.77 3.48 6.18
C ILE A 167 -28.54 4.35 5.17
N ILE A 168 -29.84 4.07 4.97
CA ILE A 168 -30.68 4.77 3.99
C ILE A 168 -30.95 6.22 4.44
N ASP A 169 -31.28 6.42 5.71
CA ASP A 169 -31.56 7.75 6.27
C ASP A 169 -30.30 8.62 6.31
N TYR A 170 -29.14 8.04 6.62
CA TYR A 170 -27.87 8.75 6.58
C TYR A 170 -27.55 9.24 5.16
N TYR A 171 -27.73 8.38 4.16
CA TYR A 171 -27.47 8.76 2.77
C TYR A 171 -28.42 9.86 2.28
N TRP A 172 -29.73 9.71 2.48
CA TRP A 172 -30.72 10.63 1.88
C TRP A 172 -31.05 11.87 2.72
N ARG A 173 -30.96 11.80 4.05
CA ARG A 173 -31.43 12.85 4.95
C ARG A 173 -30.32 13.62 5.66
N VAL A 174 -29.14 13.03 5.80
CA VAL A 174 -28.01 13.65 6.50
C VAL A 174 -27.00 14.24 5.52
N LEU A 175 -26.70 13.52 4.44
CA LEU A 175 -25.72 13.98 3.45
C LEU A 175 -26.38 14.81 2.36
N ASN A 176 -25.86 16.01 2.14
CA ASN A 176 -26.13 16.81 0.95
C ASN A 176 -25.45 16.18 -0.28
N ASP A 177 -25.92 16.51 -1.48
CA ASP A 177 -25.41 15.90 -2.72
C ASP A 177 -23.89 16.11 -2.90
N GLU A 178 -23.39 17.31 -2.57
CA GLU A 178 -21.96 17.61 -2.56
C GLU A 178 -21.16 16.74 -1.59
N GLN A 179 -21.71 16.45 -0.41
CA GLN A 179 -21.06 15.63 0.61
C GLN A 179 -21.04 14.16 0.24
N ARG A 180 -22.06 13.67 -0.49
CA ARG A 180 -22.08 12.30 -1.03
C ARG A 180 -20.95 12.08 -2.03
N ILE A 181 -20.76 13.03 -2.94
CA ILE A 181 -19.68 12.97 -3.96
C ILE A 181 -18.31 13.11 -3.27
N TRP A 182 -18.21 14.00 -2.28
CA TRP A 182 -16.99 14.15 -1.48
C TRP A 182 -16.58 12.86 -0.78
N ILE A 183 -17.49 12.21 -0.05
CA ILE A 183 -17.18 10.96 0.66
C ILE A 183 -16.74 9.87 -0.32
N LEU A 184 -17.34 9.79 -1.51
CA LEU A 184 -16.90 8.85 -2.53
C LEU A 184 -15.49 9.14 -3.01
N CYS A 185 -15.16 10.40 -3.30
CA CYS A 185 -13.79 10.80 -3.65
C CYS A 185 -12.83 10.44 -2.52
N GLN A 186 -13.19 10.73 -1.27
CA GLN A 186 -12.37 10.44 -0.10
C GLN A 186 -12.14 8.92 0.07
N LEU A 187 -13.19 8.12 -0.03
CA LEU A 187 -13.14 6.66 0.02
C LEU A 187 -12.20 6.09 -1.05
N PHE A 188 -12.40 6.45 -2.32
CA PHE A 188 -11.57 5.96 -3.42
C PHE A 188 -10.13 6.45 -3.27
N GLY A 189 -9.93 7.71 -2.88
CA GLY A 189 -8.62 8.28 -2.61
C GLY A 189 -7.87 7.51 -1.52
N VAL A 190 -8.55 7.18 -0.40
CA VAL A 190 -7.97 6.34 0.67
C VAL A 190 -7.67 4.93 0.18
N ALA A 191 -8.59 4.29 -0.56
CA ALA A 191 -8.37 2.93 -1.08
C ALA A 191 -7.15 2.87 -2.03
N LEU A 192 -7.02 3.86 -2.91
CA LEU A 192 -5.88 4.00 -3.82
C LEU A 192 -4.58 4.30 -3.06
N GLY A 193 -4.62 5.15 -2.02
CA GLY A 193 -3.47 5.45 -1.17
C GLY A 193 -2.99 4.23 -0.36
N ILE A 194 -3.91 3.44 0.19
CA ILE A 194 -3.59 2.15 0.82
C ILE A 194 -2.96 1.21 -0.20
N GLY A 195 -3.56 1.10 -1.39
CA GLY A 195 -3.01 0.31 -2.51
C GLY A 195 -1.60 0.74 -2.91
N ALA A 196 -1.32 2.04 -2.98
CA ALA A 196 0.00 2.59 -3.26
C ALA A 196 1.02 2.21 -2.18
N THR A 197 0.61 2.29 -0.92
CA THR A 197 1.43 1.89 0.25
C THR A 197 1.82 0.41 0.16
N PHE A 198 0.86 -0.47 -0.13
CA PHE A 198 1.13 -1.90 -0.35
C PHE A 198 2.04 -2.12 -1.57
N ALA A 199 1.78 -1.44 -2.69
CA ALA A 199 2.59 -1.57 -3.89
C ALA A 199 4.06 -1.17 -3.66
N ALA A 200 4.30 -0.09 -2.89
CA ALA A 200 5.63 0.35 -2.48
C ALA A 200 6.33 -0.70 -1.60
N THR A 201 5.64 -1.26 -0.61
CA THR A 201 6.19 -2.32 0.25
C THR A 201 6.50 -3.59 -0.54
N LEU A 202 5.60 -4.02 -1.43
CA LEU A 202 5.84 -5.17 -2.31
C LEU A 202 7.05 -4.94 -3.23
N ARG A 203 7.25 -3.70 -3.68
CA ARG A 203 8.43 -3.33 -4.48
C ARG A 203 9.70 -3.51 -3.66
N SER A 204 9.74 -2.98 -2.44
CA SER A 204 10.88 -3.17 -1.53
C SER A 204 11.15 -4.64 -1.26
N LEU A 205 10.10 -5.43 -1.00
CA LEU A 205 10.20 -6.86 -0.75
C LEU A 205 10.74 -7.62 -1.96
N HIS A 206 10.36 -7.22 -3.18
CA HIS A 206 10.89 -7.80 -4.41
C HIS A 206 12.41 -7.64 -4.50
N TYR A 207 12.90 -6.41 -4.33
CA TYR A 207 14.33 -6.14 -4.45
C TYR A 207 15.13 -6.78 -3.32
N LEU A 208 14.57 -6.83 -2.10
CA LEU A 208 15.16 -7.58 -1.00
C LEU A 208 15.26 -9.08 -1.33
N ALA A 209 14.21 -9.67 -1.91
CA ALA A 209 14.23 -11.06 -2.34
C ALA A 209 15.28 -11.31 -3.44
N LEU A 210 15.44 -10.40 -4.40
CA LEU A 210 16.49 -10.49 -5.42
C LEU A 210 17.90 -10.40 -4.83
N MET A 211 18.13 -9.51 -3.86
CA MET A 211 19.43 -9.41 -3.17
C MET A 211 19.76 -10.72 -2.43
N ASN A 212 18.77 -11.29 -1.75
CA ASN A 212 18.94 -12.52 -0.98
C ASN A 212 19.10 -13.78 -1.84
N GLN A 213 18.62 -13.78 -3.10
CA GLN A 213 18.86 -14.86 -4.05
C GLN A 213 20.31 -14.95 -4.54
N ARG A 214 21.12 -13.91 -4.37
CA ARG A 214 22.56 -13.91 -4.73
C ARG A 214 23.39 -14.83 -3.83
N THR A 215 22.79 -15.35 -2.77
CA THR A 215 23.45 -16.16 -1.74
C THR A 215 22.73 -17.49 -1.58
N THR A 216 23.44 -18.59 -1.79
CA THR A 216 22.88 -19.94 -1.61
C THR A 216 22.65 -20.21 -0.12
N GLY A 217 21.39 -20.37 0.28
CA GLY A 217 20.99 -20.57 1.67
C GLY A 217 19.70 -21.38 1.81
N ALA A 218 19.40 -21.83 3.03
CA ALA A 218 18.23 -22.66 3.34
C ALA A 218 16.89 -22.00 2.96
N LEU A 219 16.83 -20.66 2.94
CA LEU A 219 15.65 -19.88 2.59
C LEU A 219 15.57 -19.51 1.10
N SER A 220 16.46 -20.02 0.25
CA SER A 220 16.50 -19.69 -1.19
C SER A 220 15.15 -19.91 -1.89
N SER A 221 14.46 -21.01 -1.60
CA SER A 221 13.12 -21.31 -2.17
C SER A 221 12.07 -20.25 -1.81
N LEU A 222 12.06 -19.77 -0.55
CA LEU A 222 11.18 -18.69 -0.10
C LEU A 222 11.46 -17.40 -0.89
N TRP A 223 12.73 -17.04 -1.05
CA TRP A 223 13.13 -15.85 -1.79
C TRP A 223 12.76 -15.94 -3.28
N PHE A 224 12.86 -17.13 -3.89
CA PHE A 224 12.37 -17.36 -5.26
C PHE A 224 10.85 -17.20 -5.38
N ALA A 225 10.09 -17.74 -4.43
CA ALA A 225 8.63 -17.58 -4.41
C ALA A 225 8.24 -16.10 -4.23
N LEU A 226 8.87 -15.40 -3.29
CA LEU A 226 8.62 -13.98 -3.03
C LEU A 226 8.95 -13.11 -4.24
N ALA A 227 10.11 -13.30 -4.88
CA ALA A 227 10.47 -12.55 -6.09
C ALA A 227 9.50 -12.84 -7.25
N ARG A 228 8.99 -14.07 -7.37
CA ARG A 228 7.98 -14.39 -8.38
C ARG A 228 6.65 -13.69 -8.11
N PHE A 229 6.16 -13.72 -6.88
CA PHE A 229 4.89 -13.10 -6.51
C PHE A 229 4.94 -11.57 -6.66
N THR A 230 6.06 -10.95 -6.28
CA THR A 230 6.24 -9.49 -6.31
C THR A 230 6.75 -8.97 -7.65
N ARG A 231 6.98 -9.84 -8.65
CA ARG A 231 7.60 -9.49 -9.94
C ARG A 231 6.89 -8.36 -10.67
N PHE A 232 5.56 -8.33 -10.61
CA PHE A 232 4.75 -7.30 -11.27
C PHE A 232 5.08 -5.89 -10.72
N SER A 233 5.29 -5.77 -9.40
CA SER A 233 5.58 -4.48 -8.74
C SER A 233 6.94 -3.92 -9.14
N ALA A 234 7.90 -4.78 -9.49
CA ALA A 234 9.25 -4.37 -9.84
C ALA A 234 9.42 -3.89 -11.30
N GLN A 235 8.57 -4.36 -12.21
CA GLN A 235 8.60 -3.97 -13.63
C GLN A 235 8.26 -2.48 -13.83
N ALA A 236 8.55 -1.95 -15.02
CA ALA A 236 8.18 -0.57 -15.39
C ALA A 236 6.67 -0.32 -15.24
N SER A 237 5.84 -1.31 -15.58
CA SER A 237 4.39 -1.30 -15.35
C SER A 237 4.02 -1.13 -13.87
N GLY A 238 4.79 -1.72 -12.95
CA GLY A 238 4.60 -1.54 -11.51
C GLY A 238 4.91 -0.12 -11.03
N VAL A 239 5.93 0.53 -11.61
CA VAL A 239 6.23 1.95 -11.33
C VAL A 239 5.12 2.85 -11.85
N VAL A 240 4.66 2.61 -13.08
CA VAL A 240 3.55 3.37 -13.67
C VAL A 240 2.29 3.20 -12.82
N LEU A 241 1.96 1.97 -12.41
CA LEU A 241 0.83 1.73 -11.53
C LEU A 241 0.98 2.50 -10.20
N LEU A 242 2.16 2.48 -9.58
CA LEU A 242 2.41 3.21 -8.33
C LEU A 242 2.20 4.72 -8.50
N ILE A 243 2.70 5.30 -9.60
CA ILE A 243 2.51 6.73 -9.92
C ILE A 243 1.03 7.04 -10.14
N VAL A 244 0.31 6.19 -10.88
CA VAL A 244 -1.13 6.36 -11.14
C VAL A 244 -1.91 6.26 -9.84
N LEU A 245 -1.61 5.29 -8.97
CA LEU A 245 -2.28 5.14 -7.66
C LEU A 245 -2.05 6.37 -6.77
N LEU A 246 -0.80 6.84 -6.66
CA LEU A 246 -0.46 8.02 -5.86
C LEU A 246 -1.09 9.30 -6.42
N GLY A 247 -1.00 9.50 -7.75
CA GLY A 247 -1.57 10.66 -8.42
C GLY A 247 -3.09 10.69 -8.31
N ALA A 248 -3.76 9.59 -8.64
CA ALA A 248 -5.22 9.51 -8.55
C ALA A 248 -5.69 9.67 -7.09
N ALA A 249 -5.00 9.07 -6.12
CA ALA A 249 -5.30 9.28 -4.71
C ALA A 249 -5.16 10.76 -4.31
N TYR A 250 -4.10 11.44 -4.76
CA TYR A 250 -3.90 12.87 -4.51
C TYR A 250 -5.06 13.70 -5.09
N PHE A 251 -5.38 13.54 -6.37
CA PHE A 251 -6.45 14.30 -7.03
C PHE A 251 -7.82 14.09 -6.35
N MET A 252 -8.09 12.89 -5.84
CA MET A 252 -9.32 12.56 -5.13
C MET A 252 -9.34 13.15 -3.72
N LEU A 253 -8.25 13.03 -2.95
CA LEU A 253 -8.18 13.49 -1.56
C LEU A 253 -8.01 15.00 -1.43
N ALA A 254 -7.32 15.65 -2.38
CA ALA A 254 -7.16 17.10 -2.43
C ALA A 254 -8.42 17.83 -2.92
N GLY A 255 -9.46 17.09 -3.32
CA GLY A 255 -10.74 17.66 -3.74
C GLY A 255 -10.81 18.17 -5.18
N GLN A 256 -9.73 18.07 -5.94
CA GLN A 256 -9.71 18.55 -7.33
C GLN A 256 -10.71 17.81 -8.22
N VAL A 257 -10.91 16.51 -8.00
CA VAL A 257 -11.94 15.72 -8.72
C VAL A 257 -13.35 16.17 -8.34
N HIS A 258 -13.56 16.52 -7.08
CA HIS A 258 -14.85 16.99 -6.56
C HIS A 258 -15.20 18.38 -7.11
N GLU A 259 -14.24 19.31 -7.11
CA GLU A 259 -14.39 20.64 -7.72
C GLU A 259 -14.69 20.55 -9.23
N LEU A 260 -13.98 19.69 -9.96
CA LEU A 260 -14.22 19.47 -11.39
C LEU A 260 -15.61 18.90 -11.68
N TRP A 261 -16.13 18.06 -10.77
CA TRP A 261 -17.48 17.50 -10.89
C TRP A 261 -18.53 18.57 -10.65
N MET A 262 -18.37 19.39 -9.60
CA MET A 262 -19.30 20.48 -9.29
C MET A 262 -19.38 21.54 -10.38
N HIS A 263 -18.27 21.85 -11.05
CA HIS A 263 -18.28 22.81 -12.17
C HIS A 263 -19.01 22.32 -13.42
N ARG A 264 -19.32 21.02 -13.52
CA ARG A 264 -20.00 20.42 -14.69
C ARG A 264 -21.48 20.13 -14.46
N SER A 265 -21.95 20.08 -13.22
CA SER A 265 -23.34 19.88 -12.81
C SER A 265 -24.09 21.18 -12.64
#